data_AF-A0A8I1QYA4-F1
#
_entry.id   AF-A0A8I1QYA4-F1
#
_cell.length_a   1.000
_cell.length_b   1.000
_cell.length_c   1.000
_cell.angle_alpha   90.00
_cell.angle_beta   90.00
_cell.angle_gamma   90.00
#
_symmetry.space_group_name_H-M   'P 1'
#
loop_
_entity.id
_entity.type
_entity.pdbx_description
1 polymer ?
#
loop_
_entity_poly.entity_id
_entity_poly.type
_entity_poly.pdbx_seq_one_letter_code
_entity_poly.pdbx_strand_id
1 'polypeptide(L)'
;MLIAGLVSLSLSSGLLVPVADGPPKFNIEATCRDVGKAGGGIGGSVEACRSDETKARDSLAAKWTQYPAAKRNSCVASARLGTSPSYVQVITCLEM
;
A
#
# COMPACT_ATOMS: atom_id res chain seq x y z
N MET A 1 -16.33 -60.55 1.75
CA MET A 1 -15.90 -59.75 0.58
C MET A 1 -15.66 -58.33 1.06
N LEU A 2 -14.40 -58.00 1.35
CA LEU A 2 -13.97 -56.70 1.85
C LEU A 2 -13.31 -55.97 0.68
N ILE A 3 -13.90 -54.87 0.20
CA ILE A 3 -13.16 -53.92 -0.64
C ILE A 3 -13.36 -52.51 -0.07
N ALA A 4 -12.23 -52.00 0.40
CA ALA A 4 -11.99 -50.77 1.10
C ALA A 4 -12.45 -49.54 0.31
N GLY A 5 -13.04 -48.59 1.02
CA GLY A 5 -13.36 -47.27 0.49
C GLY A 5 -12.09 -46.46 0.23
N LEU A 6 -12.00 -45.89 -0.97
CA LEU A 6 -10.94 -44.96 -1.37
C LEU A 6 -11.27 -43.57 -0.80
N VAL A 7 -10.59 -43.19 0.29
CA VAL A 7 -10.60 -41.81 0.79
C VAL A 7 -9.56 -41.01 0.00
N SER A 8 -10.04 -40.20 -0.96
CA SER A 8 -9.20 -39.25 -1.69
C SER A 8 -8.88 -38.05 -0.79
N LEU A 9 -7.71 -38.03 -0.16
CA LEU A 9 -7.20 -36.88 0.59
C LEU A 9 -6.60 -35.86 -0.38
N SER A 10 -7.39 -34.89 -0.84
CA SER A 10 -6.88 -33.78 -1.64
C SER A 10 -6.11 -32.81 -0.74
N LEU A 11 -4.78 -32.88 -0.78
CA LEU A 11 -3.89 -31.98 -0.06
C LEU A 11 -3.78 -30.65 -0.83
N SER A 12 -4.68 -29.71 -0.54
CA SER A 12 -4.63 -28.35 -1.08
C SER A 12 -3.46 -27.61 -0.42
N SER A 13 -2.25 -27.72 -0.99
CA SER A 13 -1.10 -26.93 -0.58
C SER A 13 -1.37 -25.45 -0.84
N GLY A 14 -1.82 -24.72 0.19
CA GLY A 14 -1.97 -23.28 0.13
C GLY A 14 -0.59 -22.65 -0.12
N LEU A 15 -0.47 -21.88 -1.20
CA LEU A 15 0.75 -21.13 -1.49
C LEU A 15 0.92 -20.03 -0.43
N LEU A 16 1.79 -20.26 0.54
CA LEU A 16 2.24 -19.22 1.47
C LEU A 16 3.15 -18.26 0.70
N VAL A 17 2.56 -17.25 0.07
CA VAL A 17 3.34 -16.14 -0.49
C VAL A 17 3.77 -15.27 0.69
N PRO A 18 5.08 -15.14 0.97
CA PRO A 18 5.54 -14.17 1.96
C PRO A 18 5.19 -12.78 1.42
N VAL A 19 4.16 -12.17 1.99
CA VAL A 19 3.90 -10.74 1.77
C VAL A 19 5.04 -10.00 2.46
N ALA A 20 5.79 -9.19 1.72
CA ALA A 20 6.72 -8.28 2.35
C ALA A 20 5.93 -7.42 3.35
N ASP A 21 6.21 -7.55 4.64
CA ASP A 21 5.47 -6.91 5.74
C ASP A 21 5.70 -5.39 5.84
N GLY A 22 5.94 -4.72 4.72
CA GLY A 22 6.14 -3.28 4.63
C GLY A 22 5.25 -2.63 3.57
N PRO A 23 5.04 -1.31 3.69
CA PRO A 23 4.33 -0.56 2.65
C PRO A 23 5.09 -0.61 1.32
N PRO A 24 4.38 -0.43 0.18
CA PRO A 24 5.02 -0.37 -1.13
C PRO A 24 5.98 0.82 -1.22
N LYS A 25 7.04 0.69 -2.03
CA LYS A 25 7.98 1.78 -2.30
C LYS A 25 7.47 2.66 -3.44
N PHE A 26 6.76 3.74 -3.11
CA PHE A 26 6.39 4.79 -4.06
C PHE A 26 7.56 5.74 -4.33
N ASN A 27 7.55 6.34 -5.53
CA ASN A 27 8.54 7.32 -5.94
C ASN A 27 8.08 8.74 -5.57
N ILE A 28 8.54 9.22 -4.42
CA ILE A 28 8.22 10.56 -3.88
C ILE A 28 8.53 11.67 -4.89
N GLU A 29 9.62 11.54 -5.65
CA GLU A 29 9.99 12.54 -6.66
C GLU A 29 8.97 12.61 -7.79
N ALA A 30 8.41 11.47 -8.20
CA ALA A 30 7.35 11.43 -9.20
C ALA A 30 6.03 11.97 -8.64
N THR A 31 5.73 11.70 -7.37
CA THR A 31 4.56 12.22 -6.65
C THR A 31 4.59 13.74 -6.53
N CYS A 32 5.74 14.32 -6.17
CA CYS A 32 5.85 15.76 -5.93
C CYS A 32 6.15 16.60 -7.18
N ARG A 33 6.45 15.98 -8.32
CA ARG A 33 6.73 16.68 -9.57
C ARG A 33 5.55 17.53 -10.05
N ASP A 34 4.32 17.04 -9.83
CA ASP A 34 3.10 17.69 -10.34
C ASP A 34 2.73 18.95 -9.53
N VAL A 35 3.04 18.95 -8.23
CA VAL A 35 2.84 20.11 -7.32
C VAL A 35 3.59 21.35 -7.82
N GLY A 36 4.80 21.17 -8.38
CA GLY A 36 5.59 22.25 -8.96
C GLY A 36 5.00 22.87 -10.24
N LYS A 37 4.06 22.19 -10.91
CA LYS A 37 3.42 22.66 -12.16
C LYS A 37 2.09 23.38 -11.93
N ALA A 38 1.42 23.16 -10.80
CA ALA A 38 0.10 23.70 -10.53
C ALA A 38 0.09 25.21 -10.15
N GLY A 39 1.25 25.85 -10.02
CA GLY A 39 1.35 27.27 -9.67
C GLY A 39 1.02 27.51 -8.19
N GLY A 40 1.99 28.06 -7.44
CA GLY A 40 1.92 28.20 -5.99
C GLY A 40 0.63 28.86 -5.50
N GLY A 41 -0.19 28.07 -4.82
CA GLY A 41 -1.43 28.50 -4.17
C GLY A 41 -2.06 27.36 -3.38
N ILE A 42 -1.97 27.46 -2.05
CA ILE A 42 -2.50 26.56 -0.99
C ILE A 42 -1.90 25.14 -0.95
N GLY A 43 -1.35 24.62 -2.05
CA GLY A 43 -0.50 23.42 -2.07
C GLY A 43 0.98 23.80 -1.98
N GLY A 44 1.69 23.32 -0.96
CA GLY A 44 3.06 23.71 -0.62
C GLY A 44 4.11 23.50 -1.72
N SER A 45 5.33 23.99 -1.49
CA SER A 45 6.45 23.83 -2.42
C SER A 45 6.78 22.35 -2.68
N VAL A 46 7.57 22.06 -3.72
CA VAL A 46 8.04 20.69 -4.00
C VAL A 46 8.76 20.10 -2.78
N GLU A 47 9.49 20.93 -2.03
CA GLU A 47 10.16 20.55 -0.78
C GLU A 47 9.16 20.21 0.34
N ALA A 48 8.07 20.97 0.47
CA ALA A 48 7.01 20.67 1.42
C ALA A 48 6.35 19.33 1.09
N CYS A 49 6.00 19.10 -0.19
CA CYS A 49 5.46 17.81 -0.64
C CYS A 49 6.42 16.65 -0.33
N ARG A 50 7.72 16.79 -0.65
CA ARG A 50 8.72 15.76 -0.36
C ARG A 50 8.80 15.47 1.13
N SER A 51 8.76 16.51 1.96
CA SER A 51 8.76 16.39 3.42
C SER A 51 7.54 15.62 3.92
N ASP A 52 6.35 15.97 3.44
CA ASP A 52 5.09 15.35 3.85
C ASP A 52 5.00 13.89 3.40
N GLU A 53 5.37 13.60 2.14
CA GLU A 53 5.43 12.23 1.62
C GLU A 53 6.47 11.37 2.34
N THR A 54 7.61 11.94 2.73
CA THR A 54 8.64 11.22 3.50
C THR A 54 8.14 10.89 4.90
N LYS A 55 7.55 11.87 5.60
CA LYS A 55 6.95 11.67 6.92
C LYS A 55 5.81 10.65 6.87
N ALA A 56 4.98 10.72 5.82
CA ALA A 56 3.90 9.78 5.60
C ALA A 56 4.43 8.36 5.36
N ARG A 57 5.47 8.17 4.55
CA ARG A 57 6.12 6.86 4.39
C ARG A 57 6.58 6.29 5.73
N ASP A 58 7.27 7.10 6.53
CA ASP A 58 7.86 6.66 7.79
C ASP A 58 6.76 6.32 8.84
N SER A 59 5.71 7.13 8.91
CA SER A 59 4.52 6.86 9.73
C SER A 59 3.79 5.59 9.28
N LEU A 60 3.61 5.42 7.96
CA LEU A 60 2.97 4.24 7.41
C LEU A 60 3.78 2.99 7.70
N ALA A 61 5.11 3.04 7.58
CA ALA A 61 5.99 1.91 7.91
C ALA A 61 5.87 1.51 9.39
N ALA A 62 5.81 2.49 10.31
CA ALA A 62 5.68 2.23 11.74
C ALA A 62 4.34 1.59 12.13
N LYS A 63 3.26 1.90 11.38
CA LYS A 63 1.89 1.43 11.68
C LYS A 63 1.38 0.34 10.74
N TRP A 64 2.17 -0.07 9.73
CA TRP A 64 1.70 -0.90 8.63
C TRP A 64 0.99 -2.17 9.09
N THR A 65 1.60 -2.90 10.01
CA THR A 65 1.06 -4.17 10.52
C THR A 65 -0.14 -4.01 11.45
N GLN A 66 -0.43 -2.78 11.91
CA GLN A 66 -1.62 -2.48 12.72
C GLN A 66 -2.90 -2.46 11.87
N TYR A 67 -2.77 -2.28 10.55
CA TYR A 67 -3.91 -2.27 9.65
C TYR A 67 -4.20 -3.66 9.05
N PRO A 68 -5.48 -4.06 8.91
CA PRO A 68 -5.84 -5.32 8.27
C PRO A 68 -5.26 -5.42 6.85
N ALA A 69 -4.74 -6.60 6.48
CA ALA A 69 -4.12 -6.82 5.17
C ALA A 69 -5.06 -6.46 4.00
N ALA A 70 -6.36 -6.78 4.12
CA ALA A 70 -7.36 -6.41 3.11
C ALA A 70 -7.48 -4.88 2.94
N LYS A 71 -7.45 -4.11 4.03
CA LYS A 71 -7.52 -2.64 4.01
C LYS A 71 -6.26 -2.04 3.40
N ARG A 72 -5.09 -2.55 3.80
CA ARG A 72 -3.78 -2.21 3.21
C ARG A 72 -3.79 -2.38 1.69
N ASN A 73 -4.23 -3.54 1.21
CA ASN A 73 -4.28 -3.86 -0.21
C ASN A 73 -5.24 -2.94 -0.97
N SER A 74 -6.43 -2.71 -0.43
CA SER A 74 -7.43 -1.80 -1.01
C SER A 74 -6.90 -0.37 -1.13
N CYS A 75 -6.34 0.19 -0.05
CA CYS A 75 -5.83 1.56 -0.05
C CYS A 75 -4.62 1.75 -0.98
N VAL A 76 -3.71 0.77 -1.04
CA VAL A 76 -2.59 0.79 -1.99
C VAL A 76 -3.09 0.70 -3.44
N ALA A 77 -4.10 -0.12 -3.72
CA ALA A 77 -4.69 -0.21 -5.05
C ALA A 77 -5.32 1.13 -5.46
N SER A 78 -6.09 1.75 -4.56
CA SER A 78 -6.68 3.08 -4.78
C SER A 78 -5.62 4.16 -5.05
N ALA A 79 -4.51 4.16 -4.31
CA ALA A 79 -3.43 5.13 -4.53
C ALA A 79 -2.75 4.96 -5.91
N ARG A 80 -2.73 3.73 -6.45
CA ARG A 80 -2.17 3.44 -7.78
C ARG A 80 -3.07 3.79 -8.95
N LEU A 81 -4.34 4.15 -8.69
CA LEU A 81 -5.24 4.63 -9.75
C LEU A 81 -4.85 6.04 -10.22
N GLY A 82 -4.17 6.82 -9.37
CA GLY A 82 -3.58 8.10 -9.73
C GLY A 82 -2.33 7.95 -10.60
N THR A 83 -1.94 9.01 -11.29
CA THR A 83 -0.70 9.06 -12.10
C THR A 83 0.56 8.92 -11.25
N SER A 84 0.51 9.41 -10.01
CA SER A 84 1.58 9.27 -9.03
C SER A 84 1.00 8.89 -7.65
N PRO A 85 1.27 7.68 -7.13
CA PRO A 85 0.76 7.26 -5.84
C PRO A 85 1.38 8.04 -4.68
N SER A 86 0.56 8.37 -3.67
CA SER A 86 0.95 9.16 -2.48
C SER A 86 0.84 8.33 -1.21
N TYR A 87 1.83 8.44 -0.31
CA TYR A 87 1.78 7.86 1.02
C TYR A 87 0.74 8.56 1.91
N VAL A 88 0.57 9.87 1.77
CA VAL A 88 -0.48 10.63 2.47
C VAL A 88 -1.84 10.06 2.12
N GLN A 89 -2.11 9.83 0.82
CA GLN A 89 -3.37 9.23 0.36
C GLN A 89 -3.61 7.83 0.96
N VAL A 90 -2.58 6.99 1.03
CA VAL A 90 -2.70 5.66 1.63
C VAL A 90 -3.04 5.76 3.13
N ILE A 91 -2.36 6.62 3.88
CA ILE A 91 -2.67 6.85 5.30
C ILE A 91 -4.10 7.33 5.46
N THR A 92 -4.52 8.33 4.69
CA THR A 92 -5.89 8.86 4.76
C THR A 92 -6.94 7.76 4.52
N CYS A 93 -6.74 6.89 3.53
CA CYS A 93 -7.62 5.75 3.30
C CYS A 93 -7.62 4.73 4.45
N LEU A 94 -6.48 4.52 5.09
CA LEU A 94 -6.35 3.60 6.22
C LEU A 94 -6.97 4.12 7.51
N GLU A 95 -7.06 5.44 7.68
CA GLU A 95 -7.61 6.10 8.87
C GLU A 95 -9.14 6.35 8.79
N MET A 96 -9.75 6.22 7.61
CA MET A 96 -11.21 6.23 7.42
C MET A 96 -11.83 4.86 7.72
#